data_AF-A0A0G1AY14-F1
#
_entry.id   AF-A0A0G1AY14-F1
#
_cell.length_a   1.000
_cell.length_b   1.000
_cell.length_c   1.000
_cell.angle_alpha   90.00
_cell.angle_beta   90.00
_cell.angle_gamma   90.00
#
_symmetry.space_group_name_H-M   'P 1'
#
loop_
_entity.id
_entity.type
_entity.pdbx_description
1 polymer ?
#
loop_
_entity_poly.entity_id
_entity_poly.type
_entity_poly.pdbx_seq_one_letter_code
_entity_poly.pdbx_strand_id
1 'polypeptide(L)' 'MMNLEEKPIEFWKAILGEVELKLSPMVFKSLVSRTTAEIDERGELLVLCEDDFVKNNVEKRYNGVIEEAAEKLA' A
#
# COMPACT_ATOMS: atom_id res chain seq x y z
N MET A 1 -14.47 -9.09 6.07
CA MET A 1 -13.96 -7.71 6.00
C MET A 1 -12.93 -7.53 7.10
N MET A 2 -11.71 -7.12 6.74
CA MET A 2 -10.73 -6.65 7.73
C MET A 2 -11.17 -5.26 8.18
N ASN A 3 -11.22 -5.02 9.49
CA ASN A 3 -11.53 -3.69 10.01
C ASN A 3 -10.26 -2.83 9.98
N LEU A 4 -10.26 -1.81 9.12
CA LEU A 4 -9.13 -0.91 8.91
C LEU A 4 -8.70 -0.20 10.21
N GLU A 5 -9.67 0.19 11.02
CA GLU A 5 -9.45 0.98 12.25
C GLU A 5 -8.76 0.18 13.36
N GLU A 6 -8.99 -1.13 13.42
CA GLU A 6 -8.39 -1.99 14.46
C GLU A 6 -6.99 -2.49 14.05
N LYS A 7 -6.73 -2.58 12.74
CA LYS A 7 -5.66 -3.42 12.17
C LYS A 7 -5.06 -2.86 10.87
N PRO A 8 -4.59 -1.60 10.84
CA PRO A 8 -4.16 -0.96 9.59
C PRO A 8 -2.93 -1.61 8.97
N ILE A 9 -2.00 -2.10 9.79
CA ILE A 9 -0.79 -2.80 9.32
C ILE A 9 -1.17 -4.13 8.66
N GLU A 10 -2.16 -4.87 9.21
CA GLU A 10 -2.60 -6.13 8.63
C GLU A 10 -3.38 -5.90 7.33
N PHE A 11 -4.20 -4.85 7.27
CA PHE A 11 -4.87 -4.46 6.03
C PHE A 11 -3.86 -4.05 4.94
N TRP A 12 -2.85 -3.25 5.29
CA TRP A 12 -1.78 -2.90 4.35
C TRP A 12 -1.02 -4.12 3.85
N LYS A 13 -0.71 -5.09 4.72
CA LYS A 13 -0.09 -6.35 4.31
C LYS A 13 -0.95 -7.13 3.31
N ALA A 14 -2.27 -7.11 3.47
CA ALA A 14 -3.18 -7.73 2.51
C ALA A 14 -3.16 -7.01 1.16
N ILE A 15 -3.17 -5.66 1.16
CA ILE A 15 -3.00 -4.86 -0.06
C ILE A 15 -1.67 -5.20 -0.75
N LEU A 16 -0.56 -5.26 -0.01
CA LEU A 16 0.75 -5.63 -0.56
C LEU A 16 0.72 -7.00 -1.23
N GLY A 17 0.03 -7.98 -0.64
CA GLY A 17 -0.14 -9.31 -1.24
C GLY A 17 -0.90 -9.26 -2.57
N GLU A 18 -1.96 -8.46 -2.66
CA GLU A 18 -2.73 -8.27 -3.91
C GLU A 18 -1.90 -7.53 -4.98
N VAL A 19 -1.10 -6.54 -4.58
CA VAL A 19 -0.24 -5.79 -5.51
C VAL A 19 0.93 -6.65 -6.01
N GLU A 20 1.49 -7.53 -5.17
CA GLU A 20 2.57 -8.45 -5.56
C GLU A 20 2.16 -9.36 -6.73
N LEU A 21 0.89 -9.73 -6.81
CA LEU A 21 0.35 -10.55 -7.91
C LEU A 21 0.27 -9.79 -9.25
N LYS A 22 0.24 -8.44 -9.21
CA LYS A 22 0.01 -7.58 -10.38
C LYS A 22 1.31 -6.95 -10.92
N LEU A 23 2.37 -6.87 -10.11
CA LEU A 23 3.62 -6.23 -10.49
C LEU A 23 4.74 -7.24 -10.76
N SER A 24 5.75 -6.81 -11.53
CA SER A 24 6.96 -7.62 -11.65
C SER A 24 7.66 -7.73 -10.29
N PRO A 25 8.30 -8.86 -9.96
CA PRO A 25 8.95 -9.04 -8.66
C PRO A 25 9.99 -7.96 -8.33
N MET A 26 10.70 -7.46 -9.35
CA MET A 26 11.69 -6.39 -9.18
C MET A 26 11.01 -5.06 -8.80
N VAL A 27 9.94 -4.69 -9.48
CA VAL A 27 9.21 -3.46 -9.18
C VAL A 27 8.61 -3.51 -7.78
N PHE A 28 7.95 -4.63 -7.43
CA PHE A 28 7.36 -4.79 -6.10
C PHE A 28 8.42 -4.65 -5.00
N LYS A 29 9.52 -5.40 -5.10
CA LYS A 29 10.60 -5.40 -4.09
C LYS A 29 11.34 -4.06 -3.97
N SER A 30 11.55 -3.36 -5.08
CA SER A 30 12.31 -2.12 -5.09
C SER A 30 11.51 -0.87 -4.69
N LEU A 31 10.17 -0.97 -4.68
CA LEU A 31 9.29 0.19 -4.52
C LEU A 31 8.12 -0.09 -3.58
N VAL A 32 7.19 -0.98 -3.94
CA VAL A 32 5.93 -1.10 -3.20
C VAL A 32 6.12 -1.79 -1.84
N SER A 33 6.92 -2.86 -1.76
CA SER A 33 7.16 -3.57 -0.50
C SER A 33 8.00 -2.79 0.52
N ARG A 34 8.51 -1.62 0.12
CA ARG A 34 9.33 -0.70 0.93
C ARG A 34 8.46 0.33 1.67
N THR A 35 7.16 0.09 1.74
CA THR A 35 6.17 0.98 2.36
C THR A 35 5.55 0.31 3.57
N THR A 36 5.06 1.13 4.48
CA THR A 36 4.17 0.71 5.57
C THR A 36 2.95 1.63 5.59
N ALA A 37 1.98 1.38 6.46
CA ALA A 37 0.85 2.26 6.62
C ALA A 37 0.48 2.46 8.09
N GLU A 38 -0.17 3.59 8.35
CA GLU A 38 -0.82 3.95 9.61
C GLU A 38 -2.18 4.60 9.34
N ILE A 39 -2.95 4.82 10.39
CA ILE A 39 -4.21 5.58 10.31
C ILE A 39 -3.94 6.97 10.85
N ASP A 40 -4.31 7.98 10.08
CA ASP A 40 -4.19 9.37 10.50
C ASP A 40 -5.35 9.78 11.44
N GLU A 41 -5.34 11.03 11.89
CA GLU A 41 -6.37 11.56 12.80
C GLU A 41 -7.79 11.58 12.20
N ARG A 42 -7.93 11.37 10.88
CA ARG A 42 -9.20 11.38 10.15
C ARG A 42 -9.73 9.98 9.86
N GLY A 43 -8.98 8.94 10.22
CA GLY A 43 -9.33 7.56 9.88
C GLY A 43 -8.84 7.15 8.49
N GLU A 44 -8.01 7.95 7.82
CA GLU A 44 -7.49 7.66 6.48
C GLU A 44 -6.21 6.82 6.57
N LEU A 45 -6.05 5.87 5.64
CA LEU A 45 -4.84 5.05 5.55
C LEU A 45 -3.70 5.87 4.93
N LEU A 46 -2.75 6.26 5.76
CA LEU A 46 -1.56 6.99 5.34
C LEU A 46 -0.44 5.99 4.99
N VAL A 47 0.01 6.00 3.74
CA VAL A 47 1.14 5.17 3.29
C VAL A 47 2.46 5.89 3.55
N LEU A 48 3.29 5.29 4.39
CA LEU A 48 4.62 5.78 4.74
C LEU A 48 5.67 5.17 3.81
N CYS A 49 6.49 6.03 3.23
CA CYS A 49 7.58 5.66 2.33
C CYS A 49 8.92 5.99 2.97
N GLU A 50 9.92 5.12 2.82
CA GLU A 50 11.24 5.30 3.46
C GLU A 50 12.06 6.46 2.87
N ASP A 51 11.82 6.80 1.59
CA ASP A 51 12.53 7.86 0.88
C ASP A 51 11.66 8.50 -0.21
N ASP A 52 12.08 9.67 -0.70
CA ASP A 52 11.38 10.42 -1.76
C ASP A 52 11.33 9.67 -3.09
N PHE A 53 12.26 8.76 -3.35
CA PHE A 53 12.27 7.96 -4.58
C PHE A 53 11.15 6.93 -4.56
N VAL A 54 10.96 6.22 -3.44
CA VAL A 54 9.83 5.31 -3.20
C VAL A 54 8.53 6.09 -3.25
N LYS A 55 8.43 7.20 -2.50
CA LYS A 55 7.22 8.04 -2.46
C LYS A 55 6.77 8.48 -3.85
N ASN A 56 7.68 9.10 -4.61
CA ASN A 56 7.36 9.59 -5.96
C ASN A 56 6.89 8.47 -6.90
N ASN A 57 7.48 7.27 -6.81
CA ASN A 57 7.08 6.15 -7.66
C ASN A 57 5.74 5.55 -7.22
N VAL A 58 5.52 5.38 -5.92
CA VAL A 58 4.26 4.87 -5.37
C VAL A 58 3.12 5.80 -5.78
N GLU A 59 3.23 7.10 -5.52
CA GLU A 59 2.19 8.08 -5.85
C GLU A 59 1.93 8.22 -7.36
N LYS A 60 2.99 8.32 -8.18
CA LYS A 60 2.83 8.68 -9.61
C LYS A 60 2.66 7.50 -10.54
N ARG A 61 3.10 6.29 -10.14
CA ARG A 61 3.14 5.12 -11.03
C ARG A 61 2.36 3.93 -10.51
N TYR A 62 2.26 3.74 -9.20
CA TYR A 62 1.66 2.54 -8.62
C TYR A 62 0.42 2.83 -7.78
N ASN A 63 -0.02 4.09 -7.68
CA ASN A 63 -1.23 4.44 -6.92
C ASN A 63 -2.45 3.67 -7.44
N GLY A 64 -2.65 3.63 -8.76
CA GLY A 64 -3.80 2.93 -9.34
C GLY A 64 -3.85 1.43 -8.99
N VAL A 65 -2.71 0.72 -9.02
CA VAL A 65 -2.70 -0.71 -8.68
C VAL A 65 -2.93 -0.96 -7.18
N ILE A 66 -2.49 -0.03 -6.33
CA ILE A 66 -2.71 -0.05 -4.89
C ILE A 66 -4.17 0.25 -4.57
N GLU A 67 -4.76 1.25 -5.22
CA GLU A 67 -6.17 1.64 -5.07
C GLU A 67 -7.10 0.50 -5.48
N GLU A 68 -6.88 -0.11 -6.65
CA GLU A 68 -7.63 -1.31 -7.07
C GLU A 68 -7.51 -2.47 -6.06
N ALA A 69 -6.34 -2.64 -5.44
CA ALA A 69 -6.14 -3.68 -4.44
C ALA A 69 -6.87 -3.36 -3.13
N ALA A 70 -6.87 -2.10 -2.70
CA ALA A 70 -7.61 -1.64 -1.53
C ALA A 70 -9.12 -1.79 -1.72
N GLU A 71 -9.66 -1.36 -2.86
CA GLU A 71 -11.09 -1.50 -3.21
C GLU A 71 -11.56 -2.96 -3.23
N LYS A 72 -10.69 -3.90 -3.66
CA LYS A 72 -11.00 -5.33 -3.64
C LYS A 72 -11.15 -5.90 -2.23
N LEU A 73 -10.44 -5.33 -1.26
CA LEU A 73 -10.35 -5.84 0.12
C LEU A 73 -11.29 -5.14 1.10
N ALA A 74 -11.75 -3.93 0.76
CA ALA A 74 -12.76 -3.17 1.49
C ALA A 74 -14.14 -3.82 1.38
#